data_AF-A0A182N5W0-F1
#
_entry.id   AF-A0A182N5W0-F1
#
_cell.length_a   1.000
_cell.length_b   1.000
_cell.length_c   1.000
_cell.angle_alpha   90.00
_cell.angle_beta   90.00
_cell.angle_gamma   90.00
#
_symmetry.space_group_name_H-M   'P 1'
#
loop_
_entity.id
_entity.type
_entity.pdbx_description
1 polymer ?
#
loop_
_entity_poly.entity_id
_entity_poly.type
_entity_poly.pdbx_seq_one_letter_code
_entity_poly.pdbx_strand_id
1 'polypeptide(L)'
;MNGRRIVSVLAVLTVCIVLSGTFEIPARYKKPAKMLHEICVLESGASEELLRQCLDGTVHDDPAVGCYIHCLFDKLDVVEEDTGRILLNQLIYLVPDDVKEAVEHLTRECSHIVTPDKCDTAYQTVKCYFKAHDEVIKFCHLLMLE
;
A
#
# COMPACT_ATOMS: atom_id res chain seq x y z
N MET A 1 -33.40 -35.61 6.61
CA MET A 1 -31.92 -35.47 6.65
C MET A 1 -31.36 -34.15 6.08
N ASN A 2 -32.21 -33.14 5.76
CA ASN A 2 -31.74 -31.85 5.20
C ASN A 2 -31.48 -30.74 6.26
N GLY A 3 -32.21 -30.71 7.38
CA GLY A 3 -32.12 -29.61 8.35
C GLY A 3 -30.75 -29.48 9.02
N ARG A 4 -30.11 -30.61 9.38
CA ARG A 4 -28.80 -30.60 10.05
C ARG A 4 -27.67 -30.14 9.13
N ARG A 5 -27.74 -30.47 7.83
CA ARG A 5 -26.78 -30.02 6.81
C ARG A 5 -26.92 -28.52 6.53
N ILE A 6 -28.14 -28.00 6.46
CA ILE A 6 -28.43 -26.58 6.25
C ILE A 6 -27.94 -25.73 7.44
N VAL A 7 -28.21 -26.17 8.68
CA VAL A 7 -27.73 -25.50 9.90
C VAL A 7 -26.20 -25.51 9.98
N SER A 8 -25.55 -26.63 9.65
CA SER A 8 -24.07 -26.69 9.62
C SER A 8 -23.47 -25.78 8.56
N VAL A 9 -24.06 -25.68 7.36
CA VAL A 9 -23.59 -24.76 6.32
C VAL A 9 -23.77 -23.31 6.73
N LEU A 10 -24.93 -22.94 7.29
CA LEU A 10 -25.19 -21.58 7.78
C LEU A 10 -24.24 -21.18 8.93
N ALA A 11 -23.98 -22.11 9.86
CA ALA A 11 -23.06 -21.89 10.98
C ALA A 11 -21.60 -21.74 10.52
N VAL A 12 -21.16 -22.54 9.54
CA VAL A 12 -19.82 -22.41 8.95
C VAL A 12 -19.70 -21.09 8.16
N LEU A 13 -20.71 -20.70 7.40
CA LEU A 13 -20.71 -19.45 6.62
C LEU A 13 -20.64 -18.22 7.53
N THR A 14 -21.39 -18.21 8.65
CA THR A 14 -21.34 -17.12 9.63
C THR A 14 -20.00 -17.09 10.39
N VAL A 15 -19.42 -18.24 10.72
CA VAL A 15 -18.08 -18.31 11.35
C VAL A 15 -16.98 -17.82 10.40
N CYS A 16 -17.06 -18.12 9.10
CA CYS A 16 -16.11 -17.61 8.10
C CYS A 16 -16.15 -16.08 7.98
N ILE A 17 -17.33 -15.46 8.06
CA ILE A 17 -17.49 -13.99 7.99
C ILE A 17 -16.88 -13.30 9.21
N VAL A 18 -16.91 -13.95 10.39
CA VAL A 18 -16.32 -13.42 11.63
C VAL A 18 -14.79 -13.59 11.66
N LEU A 19 -14.25 -14.58 10.93
CA LEU A 19 -12.80 -14.84 10.83
C LEU A 19 -12.08 -13.97 9.81
N SER A 20 -12.79 -13.37 8.86
CA SER A 20 -12.25 -12.27 8.05
C SER A 20 -12.15 -11.04 8.93
N GLY A 21 -11.09 -10.97 9.75
CA GLY A 21 -10.73 -9.78 10.50
C GLY A 21 -10.65 -8.60 9.54
N THR A 22 -11.66 -7.74 9.56
CA THR A 22 -11.62 -6.49 8.83
C THR A 22 -10.58 -5.62 9.51
N PHE A 23 -9.35 -5.63 8.98
CA PHE A 23 -8.32 -4.67 9.38
C PHE A 23 -8.81 -3.29 8.96
N GLU A 24 -9.46 -2.58 9.88
CA GLU A 24 -9.91 -1.23 9.67
C GLU A 24 -8.76 -0.27 9.98
N ILE A 25 -8.35 0.52 8.98
CA ILE A 25 -7.25 1.47 9.14
C ILE A 25 -7.65 2.49 10.23
N PRO A 26 -6.87 2.62 11.32
CA PRO A 26 -7.20 3.53 12.40
C PRO A 26 -7.40 4.97 11.91
N ALA A 27 -8.44 5.64 12.40
CA ALA A 27 -8.82 6.99 11.95
C ALA A 27 -7.68 8.02 12.00
N ARG A 28 -6.71 7.83 12.92
CA ARG A 28 -5.51 8.68 13.04
C ARG A 28 -4.63 8.74 11.78
N TYR A 29 -4.70 7.73 10.90
CA TYR A 29 -3.92 7.69 9.66
C TYR A 29 -4.65 8.32 8.47
N LYS A 30 -5.98 8.43 8.52
CA LYS A 30 -6.80 8.90 7.37
C LYS A 30 -6.51 10.36 7.00
N LYS A 31 -6.51 11.28 7.97
CA LYS A 31 -6.28 12.71 7.72
C LYS A 31 -4.85 12.99 7.20
N PRO A 32 -3.78 12.47 7.83
CA PRO A 32 -2.42 12.62 7.28
C PRO A 32 -2.27 12.01 5.89
N ALA A 33 -2.84 10.82 5.64
CA ALA A 33 -2.78 10.19 4.32
C ALA A 33 -3.48 11.03 3.25
N LYS A 34 -4.65 11.59 3.55
CA LYS A 34 -5.36 12.50 2.63
C LYS A 34 -4.53 13.73 2.29
N MET A 35 -3.96 14.40 3.29
CA MET A 35 -3.10 15.57 3.06
C MET A 35 -1.87 15.20 2.22
N LEU A 36 -1.24 14.06 2.51
CA LEU A 36 -0.10 13.57 1.78
C LEU A 36 -0.45 13.26 0.31
N HIS A 37 -1.60 12.61 0.08
CA HIS A 37 -2.12 12.35 -1.26
C HIS A 37 -2.36 13.66 -2.03
N GLU A 38 -3.07 14.63 -1.46
CA GLU A 38 -3.35 15.93 -2.09
C GLU A 38 -2.06 16.67 -2.49
N ILE A 39 -1.06 16.69 -1.60
CA ILE A 39 0.26 17.31 -1.88
C ILE A 39 0.94 16.60 -3.05
N CYS A 40 0.99 15.28 -3.03
CA CYS A 40 1.73 14.53 -4.05
C CYS A 40 1.02 14.49 -5.40
N VAL A 41 -0.32 14.55 -5.44
CA VAL A 41 -1.06 14.77 -6.70
C VAL A 41 -0.68 16.11 -7.31
N LEU A 42 -0.64 17.18 -6.50
CA LEU A 42 -0.26 18.52 -6.97
C LEU A 42 1.19 18.59 -7.47
N GLU A 43 2.14 17.98 -6.75
CA GLU A 43 3.56 18.03 -7.11
C GLU A 43 3.90 17.17 -8.34
N SER A 44 3.26 16.00 -8.47
CA SER A 44 3.54 15.06 -9.57
C SER A 44 2.74 15.35 -10.84
N GLY A 45 1.57 15.97 -10.71
CA GLY A 45 0.60 16.09 -11.81
C GLY A 45 -0.09 14.77 -12.18
N ALA A 46 -0.02 13.75 -11.33
CA ALA A 46 -0.65 12.46 -11.58
C ALA A 46 -2.17 12.57 -11.65
N SER A 47 -2.77 11.81 -12.57
CA SER A 47 -4.23 11.70 -12.68
C SER A 47 -4.80 10.81 -11.58
N GLU A 48 -5.77 11.33 -10.86
CA GLU A 48 -6.65 10.62 -9.91
C GLU A 48 -7.21 9.30 -10.48
N GLU A 49 -7.54 9.26 -11.77
CA GLU A 49 -8.06 8.07 -12.45
C GLU A 49 -7.00 6.98 -12.56
N LEU A 50 -5.76 7.36 -12.89
CA LEU A 50 -4.64 6.42 -13.02
C LEU A 50 -4.20 5.91 -11.65
N LEU A 51 -4.20 6.79 -10.64
CA LEU A 51 -3.87 6.42 -9.27
C LEU A 51 -4.88 5.42 -8.68
N ARG A 52 -6.18 5.59 -8.94
CA ARG A 52 -7.23 4.68 -8.43
C ARG A 52 -7.11 3.24 -8.94
N GLN A 53 -6.36 2.97 -10.01
CA GLN A 53 -6.16 1.59 -10.50
C GLN A 53 -5.43 0.70 -9.50
N CYS A 54 -4.72 1.27 -8.51
CA CYS A 54 -4.11 0.48 -7.45
C CYS A 54 -5.15 -0.24 -6.57
N LEU A 55 -6.42 0.19 -6.59
CA LEU A 55 -7.53 -0.45 -5.87
C LEU A 55 -7.86 -1.83 -6.44
N ASP A 56 -7.47 -2.08 -7.69
CA ASP A 56 -7.57 -3.39 -8.36
C ASP A 56 -6.22 -4.13 -8.36
N GLY A 57 -5.26 -3.67 -7.55
CA GLY A 57 -3.92 -4.25 -7.47
C GLY A 57 -2.97 -3.84 -8.60
N THR A 58 -3.35 -2.86 -9.42
CA THR A 58 -2.56 -2.43 -10.59
C THR A 58 -1.87 -1.09 -10.37
N VAL A 59 -0.55 -1.03 -10.53
CA VAL A 59 0.21 0.22 -10.54
C VAL A 59 0.37 0.69 -11.99
N HIS A 60 -0.36 1.72 -12.40
CA HIS A 60 -0.30 2.26 -13.76
C HIS A 60 1.11 2.78 -14.09
N ASP A 61 1.54 2.60 -15.34
CA ASP A 61 2.90 2.89 -15.82
C ASP A 61 3.12 4.34 -16.28
N ASP A 62 2.23 5.24 -15.90
CA ASP A 62 2.36 6.65 -16.29
C ASP A 62 3.52 7.30 -15.49
N PRO A 63 4.41 8.08 -16.13
CA PRO A 63 5.54 8.69 -15.43
C PRO A 63 5.13 9.55 -14.22
N ALA A 64 3.99 10.24 -14.29
CA ALA A 64 3.48 11.04 -13.19
C ALA A 64 3.05 10.16 -12.01
N VAL A 65 2.53 8.95 -12.25
CA VAL A 65 2.24 7.96 -11.19
C VAL A 65 3.52 7.53 -10.48
N GLY A 66 4.61 7.29 -11.22
CA GLY A 66 5.92 7.00 -10.63
C GLY A 66 6.41 8.16 -9.73
N CYS A 67 6.30 9.40 -10.21
CA CYS A 67 6.70 10.56 -9.42
C CYS A 67 5.76 10.85 -8.23
N TYR A 68 4.47 10.54 -8.34
CA TYR A 68 3.53 10.55 -7.21
C TYR A 68 4.02 9.60 -6.11
N ILE A 69 4.35 8.36 -6.47
CA ILE A 69 4.86 7.35 -5.52
C ILE A 69 6.18 7.81 -4.89
N HIS A 70 7.09 8.36 -5.68
CA HIS A 70 8.33 8.95 -5.15
C HIS A 70 8.04 10.05 -4.12
N CYS A 71 7.15 11.00 -4.45
CA CYS A 71 6.75 12.06 -3.53
C CYS A 71 6.22 11.51 -2.20
N LEU A 72 5.40 10.46 -2.22
CA LEU A 72 4.89 9.84 -0.99
C LEU A 72 6.03 9.37 -0.08
N PHE A 73 7.03 8.69 -0.63
CA PHE A 73 8.18 8.22 0.15
C PHE A 73 9.10 9.36 0.58
N ASP A 74 9.28 10.38 -0.26
CA ASP A 74 10.09 11.57 0.04
C ASP A 74 9.50 12.35 1.23
N LYS A 75 8.19 12.61 1.25
CA LYS A 75 7.54 13.28 2.40
C LYS A 75 7.56 12.46 3.69
N LEU A 76 7.74 11.15 3.57
CA LEU A 76 7.92 10.24 4.70
C LEU A 76 9.38 10.09 5.12
N ASP A 77 10.32 10.76 4.43
CA ASP A 77 11.76 10.74 4.69
C ASP A 77 12.37 9.34 4.61
N VAL A 78 11.90 8.54 3.65
CA VAL A 78 12.37 7.15 3.43
C VAL A 78 12.98 6.92 2.06
N VAL A 79 13.49 7.98 1.42
CA VAL A 79 14.24 7.91 0.17
C VAL A 79 15.70 8.18 0.47
N GLU A 80 16.59 7.26 0.09
CA GLU A 80 18.03 7.48 0.15
C GLU A 80 18.44 8.59 -0.84
N GLU A 81 19.04 9.68 -0.35
CA GLU A 81 19.27 10.91 -1.13
C GLU A 81 20.09 10.67 -2.41
N ASP A 82 21.16 9.88 -2.31
CA ASP A 82 22.10 9.65 -3.42
C ASP A 82 21.54 8.72 -4.50
N THR A 83 20.81 7.68 -4.10
CA THR A 83 20.42 6.56 -4.99
C THR A 83 18.93 6.57 -5.35
N GLY A 84 18.09 7.25 -4.58
CA GLY A 84 16.62 7.13 -4.69
C GLY A 84 16.04 5.82 -4.11
N ARG A 85 16.87 4.99 -3.46
CA ARG A 85 16.44 3.72 -2.88
C ARG A 85 15.43 3.93 -1.76
N ILE A 86 14.36 3.12 -1.74
CA ILE A 86 13.31 3.22 -0.72
C ILE A 86 13.73 2.42 0.53
N LEU A 87 13.76 3.09 1.67
CA LEU A 87 14.18 2.57 2.98
C LEU A 87 12.96 2.28 3.86
N LEU A 88 12.07 1.38 3.40
CA LEU A 88 10.78 1.11 4.05
C LEU A 88 10.90 0.72 5.53
N ASN A 89 11.99 0.05 5.91
CA ASN A 89 12.29 -0.33 7.29
C ASN A 89 12.40 0.87 8.25
N GLN A 90 12.65 2.09 7.76
CA GLN A 90 12.63 3.28 8.61
C GLN A 90 11.23 3.62 9.13
N LEU A 91 10.17 3.13 8.47
CA LEU A 91 8.79 3.29 8.93
C LEU A 91 8.36 2.29 10.03
N ILE A 92 9.23 1.35 10.44
CA ILE A 92 8.84 0.25 11.34
C ILE A 92 8.28 0.73 12.69
N TYR A 93 8.68 1.92 13.14
CA TYR A 93 8.19 2.53 14.39
C TYR A 93 6.89 3.35 14.21
N LEU A 94 6.52 3.66 12.96
CA LEU A 94 5.33 4.43 12.61
C LEU A 94 4.15 3.52 12.22
N VAL A 95 4.44 2.29 11.79
CA VAL A 95 3.44 1.30 11.44
C VAL A 95 2.90 0.56 12.67
N PRO A 96 1.63 0.11 12.64
CA PRO A 96 1.08 -0.80 13.66
C PRO A 96 1.84 -2.14 13.72
N ASP A 97 1.77 -2.83 14.86
CA ASP A 97 2.52 -4.07 15.09
C ASP A 97 2.19 -5.19 14.09
N ASP A 98 0.93 -5.28 13.66
CA ASP A 98 0.46 -6.25 12.67
C ASP A 98 0.94 -5.96 11.24
N VAL A 99 1.52 -4.78 10.98
CA VAL A 99 2.10 -4.40 9.69
C VAL A 99 3.62 -4.58 9.67
N LYS A 100 4.25 -4.78 10.84
CA LYS A 100 5.71 -4.90 10.95
C LYS A 100 6.28 -6.07 10.16
N GLU A 101 5.64 -7.24 10.24
CA GLU A 101 6.06 -8.43 9.49
C GLU A 101 5.99 -8.19 7.98
N ALA A 102 4.93 -7.52 7.51
CA ALA A 102 4.80 -7.13 6.11
C ALA A 102 5.93 -6.16 5.70
N VAL A 103 6.22 -5.13 6.51
CA VAL A 103 7.33 -4.19 6.23
C VAL A 103 8.69 -4.90 6.15
N GLU A 104 8.97 -5.82 7.07
CA GLU A 104 10.20 -6.60 7.06
C GLU A 104 10.29 -7.49 5.81
N HIS A 105 9.20 -8.16 5.44
CA HIS A 105 9.11 -8.99 4.24
C HIS A 105 9.34 -8.17 2.97
N LEU A 106 8.61 -7.06 2.82
CA LEU A 106 8.76 -6.14 1.69
C LEU A 106 10.17 -5.56 1.59
N THR A 107 10.78 -5.22 2.73
CA THR A 107 12.18 -4.74 2.75
C THR A 107 13.14 -5.81 2.24
N ARG A 108 13.01 -7.06 2.70
CA ARG A 108 13.87 -8.16 2.23
C ARG A 108 13.71 -8.39 0.72
N GLU A 109 12.49 -8.41 0.22
CA GLU A 109 12.21 -8.75 -1.18
C GLU A 109 12.51 -7.62 -2.15
N CYS A 110 12.31 -6.35 -1.77
CA CYS A 110 12.26 -5.25 -2.76
C CYS A 110 13.26 -4.10 -2.52
N SER A 111 13.96 -4.05 -1.38
CA SER A 111 14.86 -2.91 -1.05
C SER A 111 16.11 -2.78 -1.93
N HIS A 112 16.38 -3.76 -2.78
CA HIS A 112 17.53 -3.78 -3.69
C HIS A 112 17.29 -2.98 -4.99
N ILE A 113 16.06 -2.51 -5.21
CA ILE A 113 15.66 -1.83 -6.46
C ILE A 113 16.21 -0.40 -6.48
N VAL A 114 17.03 -0.11 -7.49
CA VAL A 114 17.57 1.22 -7.81
C VAL A 114 17.65 1.36 -9.32
N THR A 115 17.22 2.50 -9.84
CA THR A 115 17.33 2.88 -11.26
C THR A 115 17.98 4.26 -11.36
N PRO A 116 18.39 4.73 -12.56
CA PRO A 116 18.93 6.08 -12.73
C PRO A 116 17.93 7.21 -12.41
N ASP A 117 16.63 6.92 -12.39
CA ASP A 117 15.57 7.88 -12.13
C ASP A 117 14.87 7.57 -10.80
N LYS A 118 14.64 8.59 -9.97
CA LYS A 118 14.05 8.38 -8.64
C LYS A 118 12.55 8.03 -8.71
N CYS A 119 11.82 8.56 -9.70
CA CYS A 119 10.43 8.21 -9.91
C CYS A 119 10.28 6.76 -10.38
N ASP A 120 11.11 6.31 -11.32
CA ASP A 120 11.12 4.91 -11.77
C ASP A 120 11.55 3.96 -10.64
N THR A 121 12.54 4.34 -9.83
CA THR A 121 12.93 3.56 -8.65
C THR A 121 11.74 3.34 -7.70
N ALA A 122 10.99 4.40 -7.40
CA ALA A 122 9.81 4.31 -6.54
C ALA A 122 8.70 3.45 -7.18
N TYR A 123 8.44 3.63 -8.47
CA TYR A 123 7.47 2.86 -9.25
C TYR A 123 7.79 1.35 -9.26
N GLN A 124 9.03 0.97 -9.61
CA GLN A 124 9.46 -0.44 -9.63
C GLN A 124 9.40 -1.06 -8.23
N THR A 125 9.76 -0.28 -7.21
CA THR A 125 9.70 -0.74 -5.81
C THR A 125 8.27 -1.03 -5.38
N VAL A 126 7.31 -0.15 -5.66
CA VAL A 126 5.89 -0.42 -5.31
C VAL A 126 5.32 -1.56 -6.13
N LYS A 127 5.69 -1.71 -7.41
CA LYS A 127 5.32 -2.90 -8.18
C LYS A 127 5.84 -4.20 -7.59
N CYS A 128 7.04 -4.17 -7.01
CA CYS A 128 7.56 -5.30 -6.25
C CYS A 128 6.71 -5.54 -4.99
N TYR A 129 6.34 -4.50 -4.26
CA TYR A 129 5.48 -4.63 -3.07
C TYR A 129 4.13 -5.28 -3.37
N PHE A 130 3.42 -4.81 -4.40
CA PHE A 130 2.13 -5.37 -4.83
C PHE A 130 2.22 -6.84 -5.24
N LYS A 131 3.40 -7.31 -5.70
CA LYS A 131 3.62 -8.74 -6.01
C LYS A 131 4.03 -9.57 -4.80
N ALA A 132 4.70 -8.96 -3.83
CA ALA A 132 5.29 -9.64 -2.70
C ALA A 132 4.32 -9.85 -1.53
N HIS A 133 3.31 -8.97 -1.38
CA HIS A 133 2.41 -9.00 -0.24
C HIS A 133 1.02 -8.39 -0.54
N ASP A 134 -0.04 -9.19 -0.42
CA ASP A 134 -1.41 -8.78 -0.77
C ASP A 134 -1.94 -7.61 0.07
N GLU A 135 -1.45 -7.44 1.30
CA GLU A 135 -1.89 -6.36 2.18
C GLU A 135 -1.46 -4.97 1.74
N VAL A 136 -0.54 -4.85 0.76
CA VAL A 136 -0.09 -3.57 0.22
C VAL A 136 -1.26 -2.78 -0.39
N ILE A 137 -2.28 -3.47 -0.91
CA ILE A 137 -3.50 -2.84 -1.44
C ILE A 137 -4.23 -1.99 -0.39
N LYS A 138 -4.08 -2.28 0.90
CA LYS A 138 -4.67 -1.50 1.99
C LYS A 138 -4.14 -0.06 2.02
N PHE A 139 -2.87 0.16 1.63
CA PHE A 139 -2.31 1.51 1.51
C PHE A 139 -2.92 2.28 0.34
N CYS A 140 -3.22 1.59 -0.77
CA CYS A 140 -3.97 2.21 -1.86
C CYS A 140 -5.36 2.65 -1.39
N HIS A 141 -6.09 1.77 -0.69
CA HIS A 141 -7.37 2.14 -0.10
C HIS A 141 -7.24 3.36 0.81
N LEU A 142 -6.20 3.44 1.65
CA LEU A 142 -5.93 4.57 2.55
C LEU A 142 -5.73 5.90 1.81
N LEU A 143 -4.95 5.88 0.72
CA LEU A 143 -4.59 7.08 -0.04
C LEU A 143 -5.72 7.54 -0.96
N MET A 144 -6.53 6.61 -1.46
CA MET A 144 -7.66 6.88 -2.35
C MET A 144 -8.99 7.03 -1.57
N LEU A 145 -8.94 7.19 -0.23
CA LEU A 145 -10.13 7.49 0.57
C LEU A 145 -10.64 8.90 0.23
N GLU A 146 -11.92 9.01 -0.08
CA GLU A 146 -12.63 10.29 -0.16
C GLU A 146 -12.93 10.88 1.24
#